data_AF-A0A1I7XMX2-F1
#
_entry.id   AF-A0A1I7XMX2-F1
#
_cell.length_a   1.000
_cell.length_b   1.000
_cell.length_c   1.000
_cell.angle_alpha   90.00
_cell.angle_beta   90.00
_cell.angle_gamma   90.00
#
_symmetry.space_group_name_H-M   'P 1'
#
loop_
_entity.id
_entity.type
_entity.pdbx_description
1 polymer ?
#
loop_
_entity_poly.entity_id
_entity_poly.type
_entity_poly.pdbx_seq_one_letter_code
_entity_poly.pdbx_strand_id
1 'polypeptide(L)'
;MLLIQIRIGICAMNRKATSKPMRAIMSKIVEYYKDWLDYFVFPEAVILNEPIEHWPLCDCLISFHSTDFPLHKAIEYVKLRKPYVINDLKRQYDLLDRRKVFRTLAKEGIEHPRHGVLMRGDPHEPGWFYYILYYFPSVHTVITDGQLEEHNDHIEVNGMVFNKPFVEKPVSAEDHNIYIYYPSSVGGGSQRLFRKV
;
A
#
# COMPACT_ATOMS: atom_id res chain seq x y z
N MET A 1 -21.91 1.80 -39.10
CA MET A 1 -22.14 1.39 -37.70
C MET A 1 -21.06 2.07 -36.88
N LEU A 2 -21.40 3.03 -36.01
CA LEU A 2 -20.41 3.67 -35.14
C LEU A 2 -19.94 2.62 -34.14
N LEU A 3 -18.69 2.16 -34.26
CA LEU A 3 -18.07 1.32 -33.24
C LEU A 3 -17.94 2.16 -31.97
N ILE A 4 -18.62 1.75 -30.90
CA ILE A 4 -18.45 2.37 -29.60
C ILE A 4 -17.08 1.93 -29.08
N GLN A 5 -16.15 2.88 -28.99
CA GLN A 5 -14.80 2.64 -28.50
C GLN A 5 -14.78 2.75 -26.97
N ILE A 6 -14.41 1.68 -26.30
CA ILE A 6 -14.25 1.60 -24.83
C ILE A 6 -13.14 2.56 -24.42
N ARG A 7 -13.42 3.46 -23.49
CA ARG A 7 -12.49 4.49 -23.03
C ARG A 7 -11.86 4.09 -21.70
N ILE A 8 -10.55 3.86 -21.69
CA ILE A 8 -9.76 3.57 -20.49
C ILE A 8 -9.24 4.87 -19.89
N GLY A 9 -9.72 5.21 -18.69
CA GLY A 9 -9.22 6.33 -17.90
C GLY A 9 -8.04 5.91 -17.03
N ILE A 10 -6.89 6.57 -17.22
CA ILE A 10 -5.73 6.44 -16.32
C ILE A 10 -5.79 7.55 -15.27
N CYS A 11 -6.14 7.21 -14.04
CA CYS A 11 -6.24 8.14 -12.91
C CYS A 11 -5.17 7.83 -11.86
N ALA A 12 -4.01 8.47 -12.02
CA ALA A 12 -2.87 8.40 -11.11
C ALA A 12 -2.07 9.70 -11.23
N MET A 13 -1.14 9.93 -10.31
CA MET A 13 -0.22 11.09 -10.40
C MET A 13 0.52 11.07 -11.74
N ASN A 14 0.75 12.24 -12.33
CA ASN A 14 1.28 12.43 -13.67
C ASN A 14 2.62 11.71 -13.87
N ARG A 15 3.51 11.77 -12.87
CA ARG A 15 4.80 11.05 -12.87
C ARG A 15 4.63 9.55 -13.12
N LYS A 16 3.53 8.96 -12.66
CA LYS A 16 3.22 7.53 -12.85
C LYS A 16 2.44 7.31 -14.14
N ALA A 17 1.41 8.10 -14.39
CA ALA A 17 0.52 7.97 -15.53
C ALA A 17 1.22 8.22 -16.89
N THR A 18 2.31 8.98 -16.92
CA THR A 18 3.08 9.26 -18.15
C THR A 18 4.47 8.61 -18.17
N SER A 19 4.76 7.75 -17.18
CA SER A 19 6.04 7.05 -17.08
C SER A 19 6.35 6.21 -18.33
N LYS A 20 7.64 5.97 -18.63
CA LYS A 20 8.05 5.14 -19.77
C LYS A 20 7.38 3.74 -19.76
N PRO A 21 7.29 3.03 -18.63
CA PRO A 21 6.56 1.76 -18.58
C PRO A 21 5.06 1.91 -18.88
N MET A 22 4.39 2.91 -18.30
CA MET A 22 2.97 3.15 -18.54
C MET A 22 2.68 3.39 -20.02
N ARG A 23 3.44 4.31 -20.65
CA ARG A 23 3.30 4.58 -22.09
C ARG A 23 3.52 3.32 -22.93
N ALA A 24 4.56 2.54 -22.63
CA ALA A 24 4.85 1.31 -23.37
C ALA A 24 3.72 0.26 -23.26
N ILE A 25 3.12 0.10 -22.08
CA ILE A 25 2.00 -0.82 -21.86
C ILE A 25 0.76 -0.34 -22.61
N MET A 26 0.38 0.92 -22.43
CA MET A 26 -0.83 1.47 -23.04
C MET A 26 -0.73 1.56 -24.57
N SER A 27 0.43 1.92 -25.10
CA SER A 27 0.66 1.91 -26.56
C SER A 27 0.46 0.52 -27.16
N LYS A 28 0.94 -0.54 -26.49
CA LYS A 28 0.68 -1.92 -26.94
C LYS A 28 -0.80 -2.26 -26.85
N ILE A 29 -1.47 -1.95 -25.74
CA ILE A 29 -2.91 -2.23 -25.57
C ILE A 29 -3.72 -1.56 -26.69
N VAL A 30 -3.46 -0.28 -26.98
CA VAL A 30 -4.11 0.42 -28.10
C VAL A 30 -3.76 -0.21 -29.44
N GLU A 31 -2.50 -0.55 -29.69
CA GLU A 31 -2.09 -1.18 -30.96
C GLU A 31 -2.85 -2.49 -31.22
N TYR A 32 -2.96 -3.36 -30.22
CA TYR A 32 -3.64 -4.66 -30.34
C TYR A 32 -5.17 -4.54 -30.48
N TYR A 33 -5.78 -3.50 -29.91
CA TYR A 33 -7.23 -3.39 -29.78
C TYR A 33 -7.80 -2.07 -30.32
N LYS A 34 -7.09 -1.40 -31.22
CA LYS A 34 -7.37 -0.03 -31.71
C LYS A 34 -8.81 0.22 -32.18
N ASP A 35 -9.48 -0.82 -32.68
CA ASP A 35 -10.84 -0.73 -33.22
C ASP A 35 -11.91 -0.77 -32.10
N TRP A 36 -11.52 -1.15 -30.88
CA TRP A 36 -12.43 -1.32 -29.74
C TRP A 36 -12.10 -0.44 -28.54
N LEU A 37 -10.85 0.00 -28.37
CA LEU A 37 -10.46 0.77 -27.20
C LEU A 37 -9.54 1.95 -27.50
N ASP A 38 -9.63 2.95 -26.64
CA ASP A 38 -8.68 4.05 -26.51
C ASP A 38 -8.41 4.31 -25.03
N TYR A 39 -7.35 5.06 -24.73
CA TYR A 39 -7.07 5.51 -23.37
C TYR A 39 -6.74 6.98 -23.30
N PHE A 40 -6.96 7.56 -22.14
CA PHE A 40 -6.54 8.91 -21.85
C PHE A 40 -6.14 9.05 -20.38
N VAL A 41 -5.27 10.01 -20.10
CA VAL A 41 -4.79 10.29 -18.75
C VAL A 41 -5.63 11.41 -18.15
N PHE A 42 -6.12 11.22 -16.93
CA PHE A 42 -6.81 12.26 -16.19
C PHE A 42 -5.80 13.36 -15.86
N PRO A 43 -6.07 14.65 -16.16
CA PRO A 43 -5.14 15.71 -15.82
C PRO A 43 -4.91 15.78 -14.31
N GLU A 44 -3.65 15.86 -13.88
CA GLU A 44 -3.31 15.87 -12.44
C GLU A 44 -3.96 17.05 -11.70
N ALA A 45 -4.02 18.22 -12.31
CA ALA A 45 -4.72 19.37 -11.74
C ALA A 45 -6.21 19.10 -11.48
N VAL A 46 -6.87 18.32 -12.35
CA VAL A 46 -8.27 17.91 -12.16
C VAL A 46 -8.38 16.90 -11.01
N ILE A 47 -7.47 15.92 -10.95
CA ILE A 47 -7.41 14.93 -9.86
C ILE A 47 -7.27 15.64 -8.50
N LEU A 48 -6.37 16.62 -8.39
CA LEU A 48 -6.08 17.30 -7.14
C LEU A 48 -7.18 18.32 -6.78
N ASN A 49 -7.55 19.19 -7.72
CA ASN A 49 -8.26 20.43 -7.40
C ASN A 49 -9.76 20.40 -7.72
N GLU A 50 -10.19 19.62 -8.71
CA GLU A 50 -11.59 19.61 -9.13
C GLU A 50 -12.43 18.61 -8.32
N PRO A 51 -13.72 18.89 -8.07
CA PRO A 51 -14.63 17.91 -7.50
C PRO A 51 -14.84 16.74 -8.48
N ILE A 52 -15.20 15.56 -7.95
CA ILE A 52 -15.23 14.30 -8.71
C ILE A 52 -16.27 14.31 -9.85
N GLU A 53 -17.28 15.17 -9.76
CA GLU A 53 -18.31 15.37 -10.76
C GLU A 53 -17.73 15.93 -12.06
N HIS A 54 -16.66 16.72 -11.97
CA HIS A 54 -15.98 17.32 -13.13
C HIS A 54 -14.87 16.44 -13.70
N TRP A 55 -14.58 15.28 -13.09
CA TRP A 55 -13.57 14.39 -13.62
C TRP A 55 -14.05 13.76 -14.95
N PRO A 56 -13.12 13.47 -15.88
CA PRO A 56 -13.46 12.85 -17.15
C PRO A 56 -14.25 11.55 -16.99
N LEU A 57 -15.15 11.26 -17.94
CA LEU A 57 -15.88 9.99 -17.99
C LEU A 57 -15.05 8.91 -18.68
N CYS A 58 -15.07 7.70 -18.14
CA CYS A 58 -14.45 6.51 -18.71
C CYS A 58 -15.33 5.28 -18.49
N ASP A 59 -15.18 4.28 -19.35
CA ASP A 59 -15.87 3.00 -19.23
C ASP A 59 -15.07 2.03 -18.33
N CYS A 60 -13.74 2.15 -18.38
CA CYS A 60 -12.79 1.38 -17.60
C CYS A 60 -11.82 2.32 -16.88
N LEU A 61 -11.53 2.05 -15.61
CA LEU A 61 -10.64 2.85 -14.78
C LEU A 61 -9.42 2.05 -14.35
N ILE A 62 -8.23 2.54 -14.70
CA ILE A 62 -6.96 2.13 -14.10
C ILE A 62 -6.53 3.25 -13.17
N SER A 63 -6.52 2.96 -11.87
CA SER A 63 -6.15 3.95 -10.87
C SER A 63 -5.41 3.30 -9.71
N PHE A 64 -4.35 3.96 -9.26
CA PHE A 64 -3.48 3.44 -8.23
C PHE A 64 -2.81 4.56 -7.44
N HIS A 65 -2.70 4.36 -6.13
CA HIS A 65 -2.11 5.29 -5.19
C HIS A 65 -0.61 5.45 -5.41
N SER A 66 -0.16 6.68 -5.25
CA SER A 66 1.22 7.04 -4.97
C SER A 66 1.21 8.24 -4.03
N THR A 67 2.38 8.67 -3.56
CA THR A 67 2.54 9.92 -2.81
C THR A 67 1.72 11.05 -3.45
N ASP A 68 0.97 11.77 -2.62
CA ASP A 68 0.06 12.88 -2.94
C ASP A 68 -1.21 12.53 -3.73
N PHE A 69 -1.43 11.26 -4.07
CA PHE A 69 -2.65 10.86 -4.79
C PHE A 69 -3.87 10.82 -3.86
N PRO A 70 -4.96 11.54 -4.16
CA PRO A 70 -6.15 11.57 -3.32
C PRO A 70 -7.01 10.31 -3.54
N LEU A 71 -6.58 9.16 -3.01
CA LEU A 71 -7.25 7.86 -3.18
C LEU A 71 -8.74 7.90 -2.80
N HIS A 72 -9.09 8.67 -1.76
CA HIS A 72 -10.49 8.86 -1.35
C HIS A 72 -11.35 9.47 -2.47
N LYS A 73 -10.85 10.48 -3.21
CA LYS A 73 -11.57 11.07 -4.35
C LYS A 73 -11.77 10.04 -5.47
N ALA A 74 -10.75 9.23 -5.75
CA ALA A 74 -10.87 8.18 -6.76
C ALA A 74 -11.93 7.12 -6.37
N ILE A 75 -12.03 6.77 -5.08
CA ILE A 75 -13.08 5.87 -4.58
C ILE A 75 -14.47 6.49 -4.75
N GLU A 76 -14.64 7.78 -4.41
CA GLU A 76 -15.92 8.47 -4.60
C GLU A 76 -16.28 8.62 -6.09
N TYR A 77 -15.31 8.89 -6.95
CA TYR A 77 -15.49 8.89 -8.41
C TYR A 77 -16.01 7.52 -8.91
N VAL A 78 -15.43 6.41 -8.45
CA VAL A 78 -15.89 5.06 -8.81
C VAL A 78 -17.32 4.82 -8.34
N LYS A 79 -17.70 5.27 -7.13
CA LYS A 79 -19.08 5.13 -6.64
C LYS A 79 -20.06 5.94 -7.50
N LEU A 80 -19.68 7.16 -7.88
CA LEU A 80 -20.50 8.07 -8.68
C LEU A 80 -20.67 7.57 -10.12
N ARG A 81 -19.58 7.19 -10.78
CA ARG A 81 -19.54 6.92 -12.23
C ARG A 81 -19.63 5.44 -12.59
N LYS A 82 -19.34 4.54 -11.64
CA LYS A 82 -19.41 3.08 -11.78
C LYS A 82 -18.67 2.52 -13.02
N PRO A 83 -17.42 2.95 -13.33
CA PRO A 83 -16.64 2.34 -14.40
C PRO A 83 -16.26 0.90 -14.03
N TYR A 84 -15.84 0.10 -15.02
CA TYR A 84 -15.15 -1.15 -14.74
C TYR A 84 -13.77 -0.87 -14.13
N VAL A 85 -13.52 -1.30 -12.90
CA VAL A 85 -12.29 -0.95 -12.17
C VAL A 85 -11.29 -2.09 -12.27
N ILE A 86 -10.09 -1.81 -12.77
CA ILE A 86 -9.02 -2.81 -12.92
C ILE A 86 -8.33 -3.12 -11.58
N ASN A 87 -8.07 -2.09 -10.77
CA ASN A 87 -7.44 -2.23 -9.47
C ASN A 87 -8.42 -1.80 -8.38
N ASP A 88 -8.80 -2.72 -7.48
CA ASP A 88 -9.66 -2.38 -6.34
C ASP A 88 -9.03 -1.25 -5.53
N LEU A 89 -9.69 -0.08 -5.53
CA LEU A 89 -9.18 1.12 -4.89
C LEU A 89 -9.21 1.04 -3.36
N LYS A 90 -10.19 0.35 -2.78
CA LYS A 90 -10.29 0.23 -1.32
C LYS A 90 -9.17 -0.63 -0.77
N ARG A 91 -8.82 -1.72 -1.47
CA ARG A 91 -7.71 -2.60 -1.09
C ARG A 91 -6.34 -1.91 -1.16
N GLN A 92 -6.22 -0.78 -1.84
CA GLN A 92 -4.96 -0.03 -1.84
C GLN A 92 -4.63 0.58 -0.48
N TYR A 93 -5.62 0.90 0.37
CA TYR A 93 -5.35 1.28 1.77
C TYR A 93 -4.72 0.15 2.59
N ASP A 94 -5.03 -1.11 2.25
CA ASP A 94 -4.41 -2.25 2.93
C ASP A 94 -2.93 -2.37 2.57
N LEU A 95 -2.54 -1.95 1.37
CA LEU A 95 -1.15 -1.95 0.93
C LEU A 95 -0.30 -0.87 1.61
N LEU A 96 -0.93 0.16 2.21
CA LEU A 96 -0.22 1.22 2.94
C LEU A 96 0.18 0.82 4.37
N ASP A 97 -0.36 -0.29 4.88
CA ASP A 97 -0.11 -0.79 6.23
C ASP A 97 0.48 -2.21 6.17
N ARG A 98 1.76 -2.34 6.54
CA ARG A 98 2.47 -3.64 6.47
C ARG A 98 1.77 -4.71 7.30
N ARG A 99 1.10 -4.36 8.40
CA ARG A 99 0.38 -5.32 9.25
C ARG A 99 -0.78 -5.94 8.49
N LYS A 100 -1.54 -5.13 7.75
CA LYS A 100 -2.66 -5.60 6.93
C LYS A 100 -2.18 -6.48 5.77
N VAL A 101 -1.05 -6.13 5.17
CA VAL A 101 -0.39 -6.96 4.15
C VAL A 101 -0.03 -8.33 4.74
N PHE A 102 0.74 -8.37 5.83
CA PHE A 102 1.16 -9.64 6.46
C PHE A 102 -0.03 -10.50 6.90
N ARG A 103 -1.06 -9.88 7.49
CA ARG A 103 -2.30 -10.60 7.85
C ARG A 103 -2.99 -11.21 6.63
N THR A 104 -3.02 -10.50 5.51
CA THR A 104 -3.60 -11.02 4.27
C THR A 104 -2.79 -12.20 3.75
N LEU A 105 -1.46 -12.10 3.74
CA LEU A 105 -0.58 -13.22 3.35
C LEU A 105 -0.82 -14.44 4.25
N ALA A 106 -0.84 -14.26 5.58
CA ALA A 106 -1.09 -15.33 6.54
C ALA A 106 -2.45 -15.99 6.32
N LYS A 107 -3.51 -15.18 6.13
CA LYS A 107 -4.88 -15.66 5.89
C LYS A 107 -4.97 -16.53 4.63
N GLU A 108 -4.26 -16.16 3.58
CA GLU A 108 -4.23 -16.89 2.31
C GLU A 108 -3.20 -18.05 2.31
N GLY A 109 -2.56 -18.35 3.45
CA GLY A 109 -1.59 -19.44 3.57
C GLY A 109 -0.28 -19.20 2.81
N ILE A 110 0.04 -17.94 2.50
CA ILE A 110 1.27 -17.56 1.81
C ILE A 110 2.39 -17.44 2.84
N GLU A 111 3.47 -18.20 2.65
CA GLU A 111 4.64 -18.15 3.53
C GLU A 111 5.27 -16.74 3.54
N HIS A 112 5.60 -16.27 4.72
CA HIS A 112 6.25 -14.98 4.94
C HIS A 112 7.13 -15.05 6.20
N PRO A 113 8.09 -14.12 6.38
CA PRO A 113 8.93 -14.09 7.56
C PRO A 113 8.11 -14.06 8.87
N ARG A 114 8.59 -14.78 9.88
CA ARG A 114 8.13 -14.61 11.26
C ARG A 114 8.34 -13.16 11.67
N HIS A 115 7.30 -12.54 12.22
CA HIS A 115 7.33 -11.13 12.59
C HIS A 115 6.56 -10.90 13.89
N GLY A 116 6.94 -9.84 14.61
CA GLY A 116 6.19 -9.27 15.72
C GLY A 116 5.80 -7.84 15.37
N VAL A 117 4.70 -7.35 15.94
CA VAL A 117 4.26 -5.96 15.78
C VAL A 117 4.39 -5.25 17.11
N LEU A 118 5.24 -4.22 17.12
CA LEU A 118 5.41 -3.33 18.25
C LEU A 118 4.70 -2.01 17.96
N MET A 119 3.63 -1.72 18.70
CA MET A 119 2.94 -0.43 18.66
C MET A 119 3.52 0.46 19.76
N ARG A 120 4.12 1.59 19.37
CA ARG A 120 4.66 2.61 20.28
C ARG A 120 3.77 3.85 20.15
N GLY A 121 3.08 4.26 21.22
CA GLY A 121 2.17 5.42 21.22
C GLY A 121 1.21 5.41 22.41
N ASP A 122 0.45 6.49 22.61
CA ASP A 122 -0.56 6.58 23.67
C ASP A 122 -1.79 5.72 23.30
N PRO A 123 -2.19 4.74 24.14
CA PRO A 123 -3.38 3.91 23.90
C PRO A 123 -4.68 4.70 23.73
N HIS A 124 -4.71 5.97 24.14
CA HIS A 124 -5.84 6.88 24.02
C HIS A 124 -5.88 7.67 22.71
N GLU A 125 -4.89 7.52 21.83
CA GLU A 125 -4.93 8.15 20.51
C GLU A 125 -6.06 7.58 19.63
N PRO A 126 -6.86 8.42 18.96
CA PRO A 126 -7.92 7.98 18.05
C PRO A 126 -7.36 7.03 16.97
N GLY A 127 -7.81 5.78 17.00
CA GLY A 127 -7.37 4.72 16.06
C GLY A 127 -6.69 3.53 16.72
N TRP A 128 -6.15 3.68 17.93
CA TRP A 128 -5.52 2.57 18.68
C TRP A 128 -6.46 1.39 18.94
N PHE A 129 -7.70 1.68 19.35
CA PHE A 129 -8.72 0.67 19.69
C PHE A 129 -9.11 -0.22 18.51
N TYR A 130 -9.09 0.34 17.29
CA TYR A 130 -9.41 -0.42 16.08
C TYR A 130 -8.31 -1.46 15.79
N TYR A 131 -7.03 -1.10 15.94
CA TYR A 131 -5.91 -2.00 15.66
C TYR A 131 -5.83 -3.22 16.58
N ILE A 132 -6.27 -3.09 17.83
CA ILE A 132 -6.31 -4.18 18.82
C ILE A 132 -7.29 -5.29 18.38
N LEU A 133 -8.49 -4.93 17.94
CA LEU A 133 -9.53 -5.90 17.53
C LEU A 133 -9.16 -6.71 16.28
N TYR A 134 -8.20 -6.23 15.48
CA TYR A 134 -7.82 -6.82 14.21
C TYR A 134 -6.66 -7.80 14.25
N TYR A 135 -5.97 -7.93 15.39
CA TYR A 135 -4.76 -8.74 15.54
C TYR A 135 -5.03 -10.17 16.06
N PHE A 136 -6.23 -10.47 16.60
CA PHE A 136 -6.49 -11.74 17.28
C PHE A 136 -7.80 -12.43 16.86
N PRO A 137 -7.74 -13.43 15.97
CA PRO A 137 -8.79 -14.45 15.86
C PRO A 137 -8.48 -15.73 16.66
N SER A 138 -7.23 -15.94 17.12
CA SER A 138 -6.81 -17.28 17.63
C SER A 138 -5.94 -17.29 18.89
N VAL A 139 -5.67 -16.14 19.52
CA VAL A 139 -4.96 -16.09 20.81
C VAL A 139 -5.69 -15.10 21.70
N HIS A 140 -6.10 -15.53 22.89
CA HIS A 140 -6.59 -14.63 23.93
C HIS A 140 -5.38 -13.86 24.45
N THR A 141 -5.10 -12.69 23.89
CA THR A 141 -4.02 -11.82 24.36
C THR A 141 -4.62 -10.56 24.96
N VAL A 142 -4.28 -10.35 26.24
CA VAL A 142 -4.59 -9.16 27.01
C VAL A 142 -3.92 -7.96 26.34
N ILE A 143 -4.65 -6.84 26.27
CA ILE A 143 -4.15 -5.56 25.81
C ILE A 143 -3.06 -5.10 26.78
N THR A 144 -1.80 -5.21 26.37
CA THR A 144 -0.70 -4.47 26.99
C THR A 144 -0.11 -3.52 25.96
N ASP A 145 0.39 -2.37 26.40
CA ASP A 145 1.35 -1.60 25.62
C ASP A 145 2.38 -2.57 25.04
N GLY A 146 2.69 -2.44 23.74
CA GLY A 146 3.61 -3.35 23.08
C GLY A 146 4.90 -3.47 23.91
N GLN A 147 5.22 -4.68 24.37
CA GLN A 147 6.39 -4.89 25.22
C GLN A 147 7.60 -5.13 24.32
N LEU A 148 8.64 -4.35 24.55
CA LEU A 148 9.94 -4.51 23.90
C LEU A 148 11.00 -4.66 25.00
N GLU A 149 11.67 -5.80 25.00
CA GLU A 149 12.91 -5.98 25.76
C GLU A 149 14.08 -6.05 24.77
N GLU A 150 15.10 -5.22 24.99
CA GLU A 150 16.30 -5.19 24.15
C GLU A 150 17.49 -5.83 24.87
N HIS A 151 18.14 -6.78 24.20
CA HIS A 151 19.36 -7.42 24.66
C HIS A 151 20.50 -7.21 23.65
N ASN A 152 21.71 -7.65 24.02
CA ASN A 152 22.90 -7.47 23.17
C ASN A 152 22.74 -8.09 21.77
N ASP A 153 22.21 -9.31 21.67
CA ASP A 153 22.12 -10.06 20.41
C ASP A 153 20.71 -10.54 20.04
N HIS A 154 19.69 -10.06 20.74
CA HIS A 154 18.29 -10.31 20.40
C HIS A 154 17.38 -9.22 20.95
N ILE A 155 16.14 -9.22 20.49
CA ILE A 155 15.04 -8.48 21.12
C ILE A 155 13.91 -9.44 21.45
N GLU A 156 13.08 -9.07 22.40
CA GLU A 156 11.81 -9.73 22.70
C GLU A 156 10.66 -8.76 22.40
N VAL A 157 9.74 -9.16 21.52
CA VAL A 157 8.56 -8.36 21.17
C VAL A 157 7.33 -9.16 21.57
N ASN A 158 6.61 -8.69 22.59
CA ASN A 158 5.42 -9.36 23.14
C ASN A 158 5.65 -10.86 23.46
N GLY A 159 6.73 -11.20 24.14
CA GLY A 159 7.07 -12.61 24.45
C GLY A 159 7.82 -13.35 23.34
N MET A 160 7.94 -12.77 22.14
CA MET A 160 8.57 -13.42 21.00
C MET A 160 10.03 -12.97 20.84
N VAL A 161 10.96 -13.93 20.94
CA VAL A 161 12.40 -13.66 20.77
C VAL A 161 12.78 -13.55 19.28
N PHE A 162 13.56 -12.53 18.93
CA PHE A 162 14.17 -12.33 17.62
C PHE A 162 15.68 -12.14 17.78
N ASN A 163 16.45 -13.19 17.49
CA ASN A 163 17.92 -13.12 17.48
C ASN A 163 18.41 -12.27 16.30
N LYS A 164 19.51 -11.56 16.49
CA LYS A 164 20.20 -10.89 15.38
C LYS A 164 20.82 -11.96 14.45
N PRO A 165 20.72 -11.81 13.12
CA PRO A 165 20.17 -10.64 12.44
C PRO A 165 18.64 -10.63 12.36
N PHE A 166 18.05 -9.46 12.61
CA PHE A 166 16.62 -9.21 12.41
C PHE A 166 16.38 -7.89 11.67
N VAL A 167 15.17 -7.74 11.13
CA VAL A 167 14.76 -6.56 10.35
C VAL A 167 13.66 -5.79 11.08
N GLU A 168 13.88 -4.50 11.32
CA GLU A 168 12.86 -3.56 11.79
C GLU A 168 12.28 -2.81 10.58
N LYS A 169 10.94 -2.78 10.48
CA LYS A 169 10.23 -2.04 9.44
C LYS A 169 9.20 -1.12 10.08
N PRO A 170 9.09 0.14 9.64
CA PRO A 170 7.97 0.99 9.98
C PRO A 170 6.64 0.33 9.59
N VAL A 171 5.59 0.56 10.38
CA VAL A 171 4.24 0.06 10.09
C VAL A 171 3.72 0.60 8.77
N SER A 172 3.98 1.89 8.50
CA SER A 172 3.70 2.49 7.20
C SER A 172 4.52 1.82 6.11
N ALA A 173 3.85 1.30 5.08
CA ALA A 173 4.50 0.74 3.91
C ALA A 173 5.14 1.81 3.02
N GLU A 174 4.74 3.07 3.19
CA GLU A 174 5.32 4.22 2.49
C GLU A 174 6.61 4.71 3.13
N ASP A 175 6.84 4.35 4.40
CA ASP A 175 8.12 4.57 5.06
C ASP A 175 9.10 3.42 4.73
N HIS A 176 10.22 3.83 4.14
CA HIS A 176 11.26 2.96 3.63
C HIS A 176 12.52 2.98 4.51
N ASN A 177 12.47 3.62 5.68
CA ASN A 177 13.53 3.60 6.69
C ASN A 177 13.56 2.23 7.38
N ILE A 178 14.09 1.23 6.68
CA ILE A 178 14.14 -0.16 7.13
C ILE A 178 15.51 -0.43 7.74
N TYR A 179 15.56 -0.98 8.93
CA TYR A 179 16.81 -1.28 9.63
C TYR A 179 17.06 -2.77 9.71
N ILE A 180 18.32 -3.17 9.58
CA ILE A 180 18.80 -4.54 9.78
C ILE A 180 19.83 -4.49 10.89
N TYR A 181 19.64 -5.27 11.94
CA TYR A 181 20.55 -5.31 13.10
C TYR A 181 21.44 -6.54 13.00
N TYR A 182 22.75 -6.39 13.17
CA TYR A 182 23.71 -7.50 13.05
C TYR A 182 24.16 -8.01 14.42
N PRO A 183 24.44 -9.32 14.55
CA PRO A 183 24.92 -9.87 15.81
C PRO A 183 26.35 -9.40 16.11
N SER A 184 26.69 -9.38 17.40
CA SER A 184 28.01 -9.00 17.92
C SER A 184 29.12 -9.87 17.35
N SER A 185 28.81 -11.14 17.04
CA SER A 185 29.75 -12.10 16.42
C SER A 185 30.30 -11.68 15.06
N VAL A 186 29.65 -10.72 14.38
CA VAL A 186 30.11 -10.16 13.09
C VAL A 186 30.42 -8.67 13.19
N GLY A 187 30.65 -8.15 14.40
CA GLY A 187 30.98 -6.75 14.66
C GLY A 187 29.80 -5.86 15.08
N GLY A 188 28.58 -6.41 15.13
CA GLY A 188 27.39 -5.68 15.58
C GLY A 188 26.97 -4.54 14.64
N GLY A 189 26.29 -3.54 15.20
CA GLY A 189 25.78 -2.39 14.46
C GLY A 189 24.50 -2.67 13.65
N SER A 190 24.21 -1.79 12.69
CA SER A 190 22.99 -1.86 11.89
C SER A 190 23.19 -1.32 10.47
N GLN A 191 22.51 -1.92 9.49
CA GLN A 191 22.33 -1.33 8.17
C GLN A 191 21.02 -0.53 8.13
N ARG A 192 21.08 0.71 7.64
CA ARG A 192 19.92 1.57 7.46
C ARG A 192 19.61 1.74 5.98
N LEU A 193 18.48 1.18 5.55
CA LEU A 193 18.01 1.27 4.18
C LEU A 193 17.16 2.54 4.03
N PHE A 194 17.20 3.11 2.84
CA PHE A 194 16.40 4.28 2.49
C PHE A 194 15.91 4.16 1.06
N ARG A 195 14.87 4.94 0.73
CA ARG A 195 14.37 5.01 -0.63
C ARG A 195 15.40 5.70 -1.52
N LYS A 196 15.80 5.05 -2.61
CA LYS A 196 16.57 5.70 -3.68
C LYS A 196 15.70 6.79 -4.31
N VAL A 197 16.14 8.05 -4.18
CA VAL A 197 15.48 9.24 -4.73
C VAL A 197 15.72 9.32 -6.23
#